data_AF-A0A1Q5GMC2-F1
#
_entry.id   AF-A0A1Q5GMC2-F1
#
_cell.length_a   1.000
_cell.length_b   1.000
_cell.length_c   1.000
_cell.angle_alpha   90.00
_cell.angle_beta   90.00
_cell.angle_gamma   90.00
#
_symmetry.space_group_name_H-M   'P 1'
#
loop_
_entity.id
_entity.type
_entity.pdbx_description
1 polymer ?
#
loop_
_entity_poly.entity_id
_entity_poly.type
_entity_poly.pdbx_seq_one_letter_code
_entity_poly.pdbx_strand_id
1 'polypeptide(L)'
;MIVLAVLGLAGLMATTGCSLRQSICGSDEYPVIAVGPQGGSSCVPDGQEPSPPYVRYPEGKVPQHVDDEWDVYWRTHGIDENNNIIDR
;
A
#
# COMPACT_ATOMS: atom_id res chain seq x y z
N MET A 1 31.65 20.43 37.54
CA MET A 1 30.27 19.92 37.39
C MET A 1 29.52 20.87 36.47
N ILE A 2 29.67 20.69 35.15
CA ILE A 2 28.92 21.49 34.17
C ILE A 2 27.59 20.75 33.97
N VAL A 3 26.53 21.29 34.58
CA VAL A 3 25.16 20.80 34.43
C VAL A 3 24.65 21.31 33.09
N LEU A 4 24.65 20.45 32.07
CA LEU A 4 23.95 20.71 30.81
C LEU A 4 22.46 20.47 31.02
N ALA A 5 21.73 21.55 31.24
CA ALA A 5 20.28 21.60 31.07
C ALA A 5 19.98 21.58 29.56
N VAL A 6 19.69 20.40 29.00
CA VAL A 6 19.13 20.31 27.65
C VAL A 6 17.62 20.35 27.80
N LEU A 7 17.11 21.50 27.38
CA LEU A 7 15.71 21.89 27.27
C LEU A 7 14.90 20.84 26.51
N GLY A 8 13.71 20.54 27.03
CA GLY A 8 12.78 19.57 26.48
C GLY A 8 12.41 19.87 25.03
N LEU A 9 12.55 18.85 24.19
CA LEU A 9 11.82 18.74 22.93
C LEU A 9 10.62 17.80 23.17
N ALA A 10 9.60 18.31 23.86
CA ALA A 10 8.26 17.77 23.75
C ALA A 10 7.70 18.21 22.38
N GLY A 11 8.16 17.55 21.32
CA GLY A 11 7.79 17.84 19.95
C GLY A 11 6.54 17.07 19.55
N LEU A 12 5.43 17.81 19.40
CA LEU A 12 4.22 17.49 18.62
C LEU A 12 3.39 16.32 19.16
N MET A 13 2.52 16.56 20.15
CA MET A 13 1.10 16.83 19.88
C MET A 13 0.55 16.09 18.64
N ALA A 14 -0.08 14.93 18.92
CA ALA A 14 -1.29 14.43 18.28
C ALA A 14 -1.60 14.98 16.87
N THR A 15 -1.09 14.34 15.82
CA THR A 15 -1.75 14.42 14.51
C THR A 15 -3.00 13.54 14.57
N THR A 16 -4.06 14.13 15.11
CA THR A 16 -5.42 14.06 14.57
C THR A 16 -5.72 12.81 13.73
N GLY A 17 -6.60 11.95 14.24
CA GLY A 17 -7.44 11.08 13.42
C GLY A 17 -8.37 11.92 12.55
N CYS A 18 -7.82 12.65 11.59
CA CYS A 18 -8.56 13.23 10.47
C CYS A 18 -8.92 12.07 9.56
N SER A 19 -10.19 11.99 9.11
CA SER A 19 -10.69 10.95 8.20
C SER A 19 -10.12 11.08 6.77
N LEU A 20 -8.82 11.27 6.64
CA LEU A 20 -8.10 11.22 5.38
C LEU A 20 -7.99 9.75 5.03
N ARG A 21 -8.84 9.32 4.10
CA ARG A 21 -8.73 8.01 3.47
C ARG A 21 -7.30 7.94 2.88
N GLN A 22 -6.44 7.12 3.48
CA GLN A 22 -5.03 7.06 3.11
C GLN A 22 -4.91 6.36 1.74
N SER A 23 -4.28 7.00 0.76
CA SER A 23 -3.98 6.37 -0.53
C SER A 23 -3.04 5.17 -0.36
N ILE A 24 -3.17 4.15 -1.21
CA ILE A 24 -2.27 2.98 -1.18
C ILE A 24 -0.87 3.35 -1.68
N CYS A 25 -0.79 4.12 -2.75
CA CYS A 25 0.45 4.58 -3.36
C CYS A 25 0.50 6.13 -3.43
N GLY A 26 1.69 6.67 -3.76
CA GLY A 26 1.83 8.10 -4.05
C GLY A 26 1.06 8.52 -5.29
N SER A 27 0.93 9.83 -5.51
CA SER A 27 0.15 10.40 -6.63
C SER A 27 0.71 10.12 -8.02
N ASP A 28 1.99 9.74 -8.12
CA ASP A 28 2.70 9.45 -9.39
C ASP A 28 3.08 7.95 -9.49
N GLU A 29 2.39 7.11 -8.72
CA GLU A 29 2.60 5.67 -8.63
C GLU A 29 1.26 4.93 -8.72
N TYR A 30 1.32 3.69 -9.21
CA TYR A 30 0.17 2.80 -9.24
C TYR A 30 0.46 1.50 -8.47
N PRO A 31 -0.57 0.89 -7.84
CA PRO A 31 -0.39 -0.32 -7.08
C PRO A 31 -0.32 -1.56 -7.97
N VAL A 32 0.47 -2.53 -7.54
CA VAL A 32 0.66 -3.85 -8.17
C VAL A 32 0.53 -4.96 -7.15
N ILE A 33 0.28 -6.18 -7.61
CA ILE A 33 0.13 -7.36 -6.75
C ILE A 33 1.14 -8.44 -7.13
N ALA A 34 1.75 -9.07 -6.13
CA ALA A 34 2.61 -10.22 -6.33
C ALA A 34 1.78 -11.44 -6.76
N VAL A 35 2.26 -12.15 -7.76
CA VAL A 35 1.67 -13.43 -8.20
C VAL A 35 1.79 -14.46 -7.07
N GLY A 36 0.70 -15.16 -6.80
CA GLY A 36 0.57 -16.24 -5.82
C GLY A 36 -0.61 -16.06 -4.85
N PRO A 37 -0.94 -17.11 -4.08
CA PRO A 37 -2.07 -17.11 -3.13
C PRO A 37 -1.88 -16.14 -1.97
N GLN A 38 -0.62 -15.83 -1.65
CA GLN A 38 -0.30 -14.91 -0.56
C GLN A 38 -0.55 -13.45 -0.94
N GLY A 39 -0.57 -13.15 -2.25
CA GLY A 39 -0.57 -11.80 -2.78
C GLY A 39 0.58 -10.96 -2.23
N GLY A 40 0.33 -9.66 -2.12
CA GLY A 40 1.28 -8.67 -1.59
C GLY A 40 1.34 -7.46 -2.51
N SER A 41 1.14 -6.27 -1.95
CA SER A 41 1.07 -5.03 -2.73
C SER A 41 2.40 -4.30 -2.77
N SER A 42 2.69 -3.66 -3.90
CA SER A 42 3.78 -2.69 -4.05
C SER A 42 3.32 -1.52 -4.91
N CYS A 43 4.12 -0.46 -4.98
CA CYS A 43 3.87 0.73 -5.78
C CYS A 43 4.93 0.83 -6.87
N VAL A 44 4.51 1.06 -8.10
CA VAL A 44 5.38 1.23 -9.26
C VAL A 44 5.14 2.63 -9.85
N PRO A 45 6.18 3.39 -10.20
CA PRO A 45 5.99 4.71 -10.80
C PRO A 45 5.22 4.63 -12.11
N ASP A 46 4.42 5.67 -12.38
CA ASP A 46 3.65 5.74 -13.61
C ASP A 46 4.54 5.64 -14.86
N GLY A 47 4.01 4.94 -15.88
CA GLY A 47 4.72 4.70 -17.14
C GLY A 47 5.81 3.62 -17.08
N GLN A 48 6.10 3.05 -15.90
CA GLN A 48 6.99 1.88 -15.79
C GLN A 48 6.19 0.57 -15.83
N GLU A 49 6.87 -0.51 -16.22
CA GLU A 49 6.31 -1.87 -16.13
C GLU A 49 6.67 -2.48 -14.77
N PRO A 50 5.76 -3.26 -14.16
CA PRO A 50 6.09 -3.99 -12.94
C PRO A 50 7.14 -5.06 -13.22
N SER A 51 8.09 -5.22 -12.31
CA SER A 51 9.06 -6.31 -12.36
C SER A 51 8.49 -7.57 -11.68
N PRO A 52 8.88 -8.78 -12.13
CA PRO A 52 8.51 -10.00 -11.43
C PRO A 52 8.90 -9.95 -9.94
N PRO A 53 8.07 -10.46 -9.03
CA PRO A 53 6.86 -11.27 -9.27
C PRO A 53 5.56 -10.44 -9.39
N TYR A 54 5.64 -9.13 -9.59
CA TYR A 54 4.46 -8.27 -9.56
C TYR A 54 3.77 -8.15 -10.92
N VAL A 55 2.43 -8.08 -10.88
CA VAL A 55 1.56 -7.83 -12.03
C VAL A 55 0.59 -6.69 -11.71
N ARG A 56 -0.02 -6.11 -12.76
CA ARG A 56 -1.10 -5.13 -12.59
C ARG A 56 -2.34 -5.83 -12.05
N TYR A 57 -3.08 -5.13 -11.19
CA TYR A 57 -4.42 -5.54 -10.82
C TYR A 57 -5.34 -5.60 -12.07
N PRO A 58 -6.33 -6.50 -12.09
CA PRO A 58 -7.36 -6.50 -13.13
C PRO A 58 -8.08 -5.15 -13.19
N GLU A 59 -8.49 -4.76 -14.41
CA GLU A 59 -9.24 -3.53 -14.61
C GLU A 59 -10.50 -3.49 -13.73
N GLY A 60 -10.74 -2.33 -13.10
CA GLY A 60 -11.85 -2.15 -12.18
C GLY A 60 -11.68 -2.84 -10.81
N LYS A 61 -10.59 -3.56 -10.56
CA LYS A 61 -10.27 -4.23 -9.29
C LYS A 61 -9.01 -3.70 -8.61
N VAL A 62 -8.71 -2.43 -8.82
CA VAL A 62 -7.47 -1.78 -8.37
C VAL A 62 -7.72 -1.06 -7.04
N PRO A 63 -7.02 -1.41 -5.94
CA PRO A 63 -7.14 -0.69 -4.69
C PRO A 63 -6.58 0.73 -4.83
N GLN A 64 -7.27 1.73 -4.32
CA GLN A 64 -6.87 3.14 -4.39
C GLN A 64 -6.53 3.68 -3.01
N HIS A 65 -7.29 3.26 -2.00
CA HIS A 65 -7.11 3.68 -0.62
C HIS A 65 -7.12 2.50 0.34
N VAL A 66 -6.42 2.66 1.46
CA VAL A 66 -6.45 1.71 2.58
C VAL A 66 -7.90 1.47 3.01
N ASP A 67 -8.23 0.19 3.19
CA ASP A 67 -9.56 -0.31 3.55
C ASP A 67 -10.67 0.02 2.54
N ASP A 68 -10.35 0.30 1.27
CA ASP A 68 -11.34 0.26 0.20
C ASP A 68 -11.76 -1.15 -0.20
N GLU A 69 -12.81 -1.21 -1.01
CA GLU A 69 -13.41 -2.47 -1.44
C GLU A 69 -12.36 -3.45 -1.98
N TRP A 70 -11.43 -2.93 -2.79
CA TRP A 70 -10.40 -3.75 -3.42
C TRP A 70 -9.26 -4.06 -2.47
N ASP A 71 -8.84 -3.11 -1.64
CA ASP A 71 -7.83 -3.37 -0.60
C ASP A 71 -8.29 -4.45 0.37
N VAL A 72 -9.59 -4.48 0.71
CA VAL A 72 -10.19 -5.53 1.54
C VAL A 72 -10.33 -6.84 0.76
N TYR A 73 -10.82 -6.80 -0.48
CA TYR A 73 -11.01 -7.98 -1.32
C TYR A 73 -9.71 -8.79 -1.48
N TRP A 74 -8.60 -8.11 -1.74
CA TRP A 74 -7.30 -8.76 -1.96
C TRP A 74 -6.63 -9.29 -0.68
N ARG A 75 -7.23 -9.13 0.51
CA ARG A 75 -6.72 -9.76 1.74
C ARG A 75 -6.92 -11.28 1.75
N THR A 76 -7.96 -11.75 1.05
CA THR A 76 -8.32 -13.17 0.96
C THR A 76 -8.21 -13.75 -0.45
N HIS A 77 -7.79 -12.94 -1.42
CA HIS A 77 -7.63 -13.35 -2.82
C HIS A 77 -6.22 -13.04 -3.32
N GLY A 78 -5.75 -13.79 -4.30
CA GLY A 78 -4.51 -13.57 -5.01
C GLY A 78 -4.69 -13.74 -6.52
N ILE A 79 -3.60 -13.62 -7.27
CA ILE A 79 -3.56 -13.86 -8.72
C ILE A 79 -2.54 -14.96 -9.00
N ASP A 80 -2.94 -16.02 -9.70
CA ASP A 80 -2.03 -17.10 -10.08
C ASP A 80 -1.16 -16.75 -11.31
N GLU A 81 -0.25 -17.64 -11.68
CA GLU A 81 0.64 -17.47 -12.83
C GLU A 81 -0.08 -17.38 -14.19
N ASN A 82 -1.35 -17.78 -14.23
CA ASN A 82 -2.21 -17.76 -15.42
C ASN A 82 -3.15 -16.54 -15.42
N ASN A 83 -2.95 -15.58 -14.50
CA ASN A 83 -3.81 -14.42 -14.29
C ASN A 83 -5.24 -14.75 -13.81
N ASN A 84 -5.47 -15.93 -13.24
CA ASN A 84 -6.73 -16.24 -12.57
C ASN A 84 -6.73 -15.66 -11.16
N ILE A 85 -7.89 -15.17 -10.72
CA ILE A 85 -8.12 -14.81 -9.32
C ILE A 85 -8.34 -16.10 -8.53
N ILE A 86 -7.59 -16.27 -7.44
CA ILE A 86 -7.65 -17.43 -6.57
C ILE A 86 -7.94 -17.01 -5.13
N ASP A 87 -8.60 -17.87 -4.37
CA ASP A 87 -8.76 -17.69 -2.93
C ASP A 87 -7.51 -18.19 -2.20
N ARG A 88 -7.27 -17.63 -1.01
CA ARG A 88 -6.17 -18.02 -0.12
C ARG A 88 -6.48 -19.27 0.70
#